data_AF-A0AAD2CMF1-F1
#
_entry.id   AF-A0AAD2CMF1-F1
#
_cell.length_a   1.000
_cell.length_b   1.000
_cell.length_c   1.000
_cell.angle_alpha   90.00
_cell.angle_beta   90.00
_cell.angle_gamma   90.00
#
_symmetry.space_group_name_H-M   'P 1'
#
loop_
_entity.id
_entity.type
_entity.pdbx_description
1 polymer ?
#
loop_
_entity_poly.entity_id
_entity_poly.type
_entity_poly.pdbx_seq_one_letter_code
_entity_poly.pdbx_strand_id
1 'polypeptide(L)'
;MNGLDPDRFGDNEIANENLQHYFNGICHFFCATLIPTHRKYDENFKPTDPNWKEFLKTGSLKQYIGQHFLDCRLQHKNHPHFIDRADDWFPEWYTKLVAGFETECARFQLKNGPESNGLGTTDTMPLYPETRTSCNDGKEIADYISAISLTSILKNILKSGHSSGISAELGPHQKRALVLMTWSAVGRGGEVKFQSFNEWNFDTGYEVLDIKWTEIKTLKKYSLLMVPDTRWLFDFYHCIGCYFAIENGLYRSEIAKKKGHLNVMFPVLYSIMDSQVAKKIGQILKNHLPKGTPKEVKNKISVKSLRCGGITLLSRHHEISDPRLCSRSGHSSGRNSDSYLDSSDLLLRLPGAMAMHGYKSLDSKISVYSLKMLPMDAVKRFIDEIFHISVPAFQPKGKLYVVTRICAASLIAHHRQVTADLGAGNTISKFLLAAARKAKIADARYPNINPELLLEKWSEEVLESYVESNVDFTKSSPCAVGTAHALDEVKTMFLEGELKQTRIDNARKTAENSVLSERLGHLETQLRASHIEHLKTQKKLAFIKTPDHDIADKKRKNEDFEILDSCAPSSPKRLHFSDMSMDVLAAFTSPSHTHPLALPTTPQQTAKRSITTSISSGKKLGDAGVTVRVR
;
A
#
# COMPACT_ATOMS: atom_id res chain seq x y z
N MET A 1 -20.45 -22.11 -22.01
CA MET A 1 -21.23 -22.51 -20.81
C MET A 1 -22.45 -23.37 -21.19
N ASN A 2 -22.42 -24.08 -22.32
CA ASN A 2 -23.62 -24.70 -22.91
C ASN A 2 -24.14 -25.95 -22.16
N GLY A 3 -23.55 -26.29 -21.01
CA GLY A 3 -23.98 -27.38 -20.11
C GLY A 3 -24.59 -26.90 -18.79
N LEU A 4 -24.75 -25.59 -18.59
CA LEU A 4 -25.36 -24.96 -17.40
C LEU A 4 -26.69 -24.28 -17.72
N ASP A 5 -27.27 -24.59 -18.88
CA ASP A 5 -28.52 -24.01 -19.35
C ASP A 5 -29.71 -24.65 -18.59
N PRO A 6 -30.50 -23.87 -17.83
CA PRO A 6 -31.62 -24.42 -17.07
C PRO A 6 -32.70 -25.01 -18.00
N ASP A 7 -32.77 -24.57 -19.26
CA ASP A 7 -33.70 -25.07 -20.28
C ASP A 7 -33.42 -26.51 -20.73
N ARG A 8 -32.30 -27.12 -20.31
CA ARG A 8 -31.89 -28.47 -20.72
C ARG A 8 -32.30 -29.59 -19.77
N PHE A 9 -32.80 -29.29 -18.58
CA PHE A 9 -33.10 -30.30 -17.57
C PHE A 9 -34.60 -30.59 -17.50
N GLY A 10 -34.95 -31.88 -17.46
CA GLY A 10 -36.34 -32.28 -17.16
C GLY A 10 -36.64 -32.22 -15.65
N ASP A 11 -37.91 -32.05 -15.27
CA ASP A 11 -38.36 -32.06 -13.85
C ASP A 11 -37.84 -33.29 -13.07
N ASN A 12 -37.64 -34.43 -13.76
CA ASN A 12 -37.15 -35.68 -13.19
C ASN A 12 -35.64 -35.67 -12.88
N GLU A 13 -34.85 -34.86 -13.57
CA GLU A 13 -33.39 -34.82 -13.40
C GLU A 13 -32.97 -33.99 -12.18
N ILE A 14 -33.82 -33.05 -11.77
CA ILE A 14 -33.59 -32.19 -10.59
C ILE A 14 -34.40 -32.61 -9.35
N ALA A 15 -35.25 -33.65 -9.48
CA ALA A 15 -36.08 -34.17 -8.39
C ALA A 15 -35.28 -34.57 -7.13
N ASN A 16 -35.89 -34.44 -5.95
CA ASN A 16 -35.32 -34.84 -4.64
C ASN A 16 -34.06 -34.04 -4.24
N GLU A 17 -32.97 -34.72 -3.84
CA GLU A 17 -31.69 -34.11 -3.47
C GLU A 17 -30.88 -33.62 -4.69
N ASN A 18 -31.33 -33.94 -5.91
CA ASN A 18 -30.59 -33.62 -7.14
C ASN A 18 -30.48 -32.12 -7.38
N LEU A 19 -31.47 -31.32 -6.98
CA LEU A 19 -31.39 -29.86 -7.03
C LEU A 19 -30.25 -29.31 -6.14
N GLN A 20 -30.10 -29.84 -4.94
CA GLN A 20 -29.01 -29.46 -4.04
C GLN A 20 -27.66 -29.88 -4.61
N HIS A 21 -27.55 -31.11 -5.13
CA HIS A 21 -26.33 -31.59 -5.78
C HIS A 21 -25.95 -30.78 -7.02
N TYR A 22 -26.94 -30.37 -7.82
CA TYR A 22 -26.75 -29.53 -8.98
C TYR A 22 -26.14 -28.17 -8.61
N PHE A 23 -26.75 -27.45 -7.66
CA PHE A 23 -26.22 -26.17 -7.19
C PHE A 23 -24.86 -26.32 -6.50
N ASN A 24 -24.63 -27.42 -5.79
CA ASN A 24 -23.32 -27.71 -5.21
C ASN A 24 -22.25 -27.91 -6.30
N GLY A 25 -22.59 -28.60 -7.40
CA GLY A 25 -21.73 -28.74 -8.57
C GLY A 25 -21.38 -27.41 -9.22
N ILE A 26 -22.36 -26.50 -9.38
CA ILE A 26 -22.14 -25.14 -9.89
C ILE A 26 -21.21 -24.36 -8.96
N CYS A 27 -21.49 -24.35 -7.66
CA CYS A 27 -20.67 -23.67 -6.67
C CYS A 27 -19.23 -24.21 -6.67
N HIS A 28 -19.05 -25.53 -6.71
CA HIS A 28 -17.74 -26.17 -6.77
C HIS A 28 -17.00 -25.80 -8.06
N PHE A 29 -17.67 -25.83 -9.22
CA PHE A 29 -17.07 -25.41 -10.49
C PHE A 29 -16.54 -23.98 -10.43
N PHE A 30 -17.33 -23.04 -9.91
CA PHE A 30 -16.90 -21.65 -9.73
C PHE A 30 -15.87 -21.45 -8.62
N CYS A 31 -15.77 -22.36 -7.66
CA CYS A 31 -14.69 -22.38 -6.66
C CYS A 31 -13.40 -23.02 -7.18
N ALA A 32 -13.42 -23.68 -8.33
CA ALA A 32 -12.25 -24.35 -8.92
C ALA A 32 -11.80 -23.72 -10.24
N THR A 33 -12.55 -22.76 -10.79
CA THR A 33 -12.32 -22.23 -12.14
C THR A 33 -12.35 -20.69 -12.16
N LEU A 34 -11.33 -20.08 -12.77
CA LEU A 34 -11.34 -18.65 -13.07
C LEU A 34 -12.18 -18.41 -14.33
N ILE A 35 -13.33 -17.77 -14.18
CA ILE A 35 -14.24 -17.49 -15.29
C ILE A 35 -13.87 -16.16 -15.94
N PRO A 36 -13.43 -16.13 -17.21
CA PRO A 36 -13.07 -14.88 -17.86
C PRO A 36 -14.28 -13.98 -18.11
N THR A 37 -14.05 -12.67 -18.14
CA THR A 37 -15.10 -11.72 -18.53
C THR A 37 -15.38 -11.81 -20.04
N HIS A 38 -16.59 -12.24 -20.41
CA HIS A 38 -17.01 -12.59 -21.79
C HIS A 38 -16.71 -11.51 -22.86
N ARG A 39 -16.54 -10.24 -22.48
CA ARG A 39 -16.38 -9.16 -23.47
C ARG A 39 -15.05 -9.18 -24.25
N LYS A 40 -14.07 -10.00 -23.87
CA LYS A 40 -12.73 -10.03 -24.50
C LYS A 40 -12.06 -11.40 -24.54
N TYR A 41 -12.85 -12.46 -24.60
CA TYR A 41 -12.36 -13.83 -24.81
C TYR A 41 -13.11 -14.44 -25.99
N ASP A 42 -12.41 -15.22 -26.80
CA ASP A 42 -13.01 -15.96 -27.92
C ASP A 42 -13.80 -17.18 -27.41
N GLU A 43 -14.44 -17.88 -28.35
CA GLU A 43 -15.21 -19.10 -28.10
C GLU A 43 -14.39 -20.26 -27.48
N ASN A 44 -13.06 -20.18 -27.56
CA ASN A 44 -12.12 -21.14 -26.97
C ASN A 44 -11.52 -20.65 -25.64
N PHE A 45 -12.10 -19.60 -25.04
CA PHE A 45 -11.59 -18.94 -23.83
C PHE A 45 -10.16 -18.42 -23.95
N LYS A 46 -9.71 -18.07 -25.15
CA LYS A 46 -8.46 -17.34 -25.35
C LYS A 46 -8.73 -15.84 -25.30
N PRO A 47 -7.88 -15.06 -24.61
CA PRO A 47 -8.06 -13.62 -24.53
C PRO A 47 -7.89 -13.01 -25.93
N THR A 48 -8.87 -12.22 -26.38
CA THR A 48 -8.79 -11.48 -27.65
C THR A 48 -7.80 -10.30 -27.56
N ASP A 49 -7.42 -9.92 -26.34
CA ASP A 49 -6.39 -8.94 -26.03
C ASP A 49 -5.38 -9.59 -25.07
N PRO A 50 -4.11 -9.81 -25.49
CA PRO A 50 -3.10 -10.48 -24.66
C PRO A 50 -2.78 -9.74 -23.35
N ASN A 51 -3.18 -8.48 -23.21
CA ASN A 51 -3.03 -7.71 -21.98
C ASN A 51 -4.25 -7.78 -21.05
N TRP A 52 -5.35 -8.41 -21.49
CA TRP A 52 -6.58 -8.50 -20.72
C TRP A 52 -6.56 -9.68 -19.75
N LYS A 53 -6.76 -9.39 -18.46
CA LYS A 53 -6.57 -10.35 -17.35
C LYS A 53 -7.72 -10.32 -16.33
N GLU A 54 -8.89 -9.84 -16.74
CA GLU A 54 -10.05 -9.69 -15.84
C GLU A 54 -10.99 -10.90 -15.86
N PHE A 55 -11.27 -11.43 -14.68
CA PHE A 55 -12.19 -12.55 -14.44
C PHE A 55 -13.42 -12.08 -13.66
N LEU A 56 -14.51 -12.84 -13.74
CA LEU A 56 -15.71 -12.61 -12.94
C LEU A 56 -15.36 -12.73 -11.45
N LYS A 57 -15.67 -11.68 -10.70
CA LYS A 57 -15.43 -11.62 -9.25
C LYS A 57 -16.44 -12.49 -8.51
N THR A 58 -16.09 -12.97 -7.32
CA THR A 58 -16.98 -13.75 -6.44
C THR A 58 -18.38 -13.14 -6.32
N GLY A 59 -18.50 -11.81 -6.17
CA GLY A 59 -19.80 -11.14 -6.11
C GLY A 59 -20.65 -11.30 -7.38
N SER A 60 -20.04 -11.23 -8.56
CA SER A 60 -20.73 -11.45 -9.84
C SER A 60 -21.13 -12.91 -10.02
N LEU A 61 -20.28 -13.85 -9.62
CA LEU A 61 -20.59 -15.28 -9.65
C LEU A 61 -21.71 -15.63 -8.67
N LYS A 62 -21.72 -15.03 -7.48
CA LYS A 62 -22.81 -15.14 -6.49
C LYS A 62 -24.14 -14.63 -7.05
N GLN A 63 -24.11 -13.48 -7.72
CA GLN A 63 -25.30 -12.93 -8.39
C GLN A 63 -25.81 -13.88 -9.49
N TYR A 64 -24.90 -14.48 -10.27
CA TYR A 64 -25.27 -15.46 -11.29
C TYR A 64 -25.91 -16.71 -10.67
N ILE A 65 -25.33 -17.29 -9.61
CA ILE A 65 -25.91 -18.44 -8.90
C ILE A 65 -27.30 -18.08 -8.33
N GLY A 66 -27.45 -16.85 -7.82
CA GLY A 66 -28.72 -16.30 -7.35
C GLY A 66 -29.78 -16.26 -8.46
N GLN A 67 -29.42 -15.67 -9.60
CA GLN A 67 -30.32 -15.56 -10.74
C GLN A 67 -30.69 -16.95 -11.29
N HIS A 68 -29.70 -17.84 -11.41
CA HIS A 68 -29.90 -19.21 -11.90
C HIS A 68 -30.85 -20.01 -11.01
N PHE A 69 -30.80 -19.81 -9.69
CA PHE A 69 -31.76 -20.39 -8.76
C PHE A 69 -33.19 -19.89 -9.00
N LEU A 70 -33.36 -18.60 -9.24
CA LEU A 70 -34.66 -18.02 -9.56
C LEU A 70 -35.19 -18.53 -10.91
N ASP A 71 -34.32 -18.68 -11.90
CA ASP A 71 -34.68 -19.18 -13.22
C ASP A 71 -35.13 -20.66 -13.15
N CYS A 72 -34.37 -21.52 -12.44
CA CYS A 72 -34.79 -22.90 -12.18
C CYS A 72 -36.15 -22.96 -11.46
N ARG A 73 -36.40 -22.06 -10.50
CA ARG A 73 -37.69 -22.00 -9.80
C ARG A 73 -38.85 -21.63 -10.73
N LEU A 74 -38.63 -20.69 -11.64
CA LEU A 74 -39.64 -20.26 -12.61
C LEU A 74 -40.00 -21.38 -13.60
N GLN A 75 -39.02 -22.19 -13.98
CA GLN A 75 -39.18 -23.28 -14.94
C GLN A 75 -39.79 -24.53 -14.30
N HIS A 76 -39.44 -24.81 -13.04
CA HIS A 76 -39.84 -26.02 -12.32
C HIS A 76 -40.80 -25.73 -11.16
N LYS A 77 -41.85 -24.93 -11.39
CA LYS A 77 -42.77 -24.46 -10.32
C LYS A 77 -43.38 -25.58 -9.47
N ASN A 78 -43.57 -26.76 -10.05
CA ASN A 78 -44.18 -27.92 -9.40
C ASN A 78 -43.17 -28.77 -8.60
N HIS A 79 -41.90 -28.37 -8.56
CA HIS A 79 -40.86 -29.11 -7.84
C HIS A 79 -41.14 -29.12 -6.31
N PRO A 80 -40.89 -30.22 -5.58
CA PRO A 80 -41.14 -30.31 -4.14
C PRO A 80 -40.49 -29.22 -3.27
N HIS A 81 -39.34 -28.69 -3.71
CA HIS A 81 -38.65 -27.57 -3.04
C HIS A 81 -39.31 -26.21 -3.28
N PHE A 82 -40.15 -26.05 -4.31
CA PHE A 82 -40.68 -24.75 -4.73
C PHE A 82 -42.20 -24.61 -4.56
N ILE A 83 -42.93 -25.73 -4.60
CA ILE A 83 -44.38 -25.74 -4.43
C ILE A 83 -44.79 -25.14 -3.08
N ASP A 84 -45.84 -24.31 -3.09
CA ASP A 84 -46.39 -23.62 -1.91
C ASP A 84 -45.40 -22.72 -1.14
N ARG A 85 -44.33 -22.24 -1.79
CA ARG A 85 -43.34 -21.32 -1.20
C ARG A 85 -43.49 -19.89 -1.75
N ALA A 86 -43.19 -18.89 -0.92
CA ALA A 86 -43.16 -17.48 -1.30
C ALA A 86 -41.99 -17.17 -2.25
N ASP A 87 -42.13 -16.21 -3.17
CA ASP A 87 -41.15 -15.94 -4.25
C ASP A 87 -39.75 -15.54 -3.76
N ASP A 88 -39.65 -14.98 -2.56
CA ASP A 88 -38.42 -14.59 -1.88
C ASP A 88 -37.84 -15.68 -0.96
N TRP A 89 -38.51 -16.83 -0.87
CA TRP A 89 -38.08 -17.95 -0.04
C TRP A 89 -36.92 -18.73 -0.68
N PHE A 90 -35.92 -19.04 0.15
CA PHE A 90 -34.80 -19.92 -0.19
C PHE A 90 -34.71 -21.08 0.81
N PRO A 91 -34.40 -22.31 0.36
CA PRO A 91 -34.22 -23.44 1.26
C PRO A 91 -32.93 -23.29 2.09
N GLU A 92 -32.94 -23.84 3.31
CA GLU A 92 -31.82 -23.70 4.26
C GLU A 92 -30.48 -24.21 3.69
N TRP A 93 -30.52 -25.32 2.93
CA TRP A 93 -29.34 -25.87 2.27
C TRP A 93 -28.72 -24.89 1.28
N TYR A 94 -29.54 -24.10 0.56
CA TYR A 94 -29.07 -23.12 -0.40
C TYR A 94 -28.41 -21.94 0.30
N THR A 95 -29.01 -21.44 1.39
CA THR A 95 -28.43 -20.36 2.20
C THR A 95 -27.06 -20.77 2.76
N LYS A 96 -26.92 -22.00 3.27
CA LYS A 96 -25.64 -22.54 3.75
C LYS A 96 -24.62 -22.70 2.62
N LEU A 97 -25.06 -23.23 1.47
CA LEU A 97 -24.22 -23.44 0.30
C LEU A 97 -23.65 -22.12 -0.24
N VAL A 98 -24.48 -21.09 -0.39
CA VAL A 98 -24.05 -19.77 -0.91
C VAL A 98 -23.08 -19.08 0.07
N ALA A 99 -23.29 -19.22 1.38
CA ALA A 99 -22.36 -18.69 2.39
C ALA A 99 -20.99 -19.40 2.35
N GLY A 100 -20.99 -20.73 2.17
CA GLY A 100 -19.76 -21.51 1.97
C GLY A 100 -19.04 -21.13 0.67
N PHE A 101 -19.79 -21.08 -0.43
CA PHE A 101 -19.31 -20.65 -1.75
C PHE A 101 -18.61 -19.30 -1.71
N GLU A 102 -19.21 -18.28 -1.08
CA GLU A 102 -18.62 -16.94 -1.05
C GLU A 102 -17.24 -16.94 -0.39
N THR A 103 -17.09 -17.71 0.69
CA THR A 103 -15.81 -17.84 1.41
C THR A 103 -14.79 -18.61 0.57
N GLU A 104 -15.19 -19.74 0.00
CA GLU A 104 -14.31 -20.65 -0.74
C GLU A 104 -13.87 -20.06 -2.08
N CYS A 105 -14.81 -19.52 -2.86
CA CYS A 105 -14.55 -18.85 -4.13
C CYS A 105 -13.64 -17.63 -3.91
N ALA A 106 -13.87 -16.82 -2.87
CA ALA A 106 -12.98 -15.70 -2.55
C ALA A 106 -11.56 -16.18 -2.21
N ARG A 107 -11.39 -17.28 -1.46
CA ARG A 107 -10.08 -17.87 -1.17
C ARG A 107 -9.41 -18.42 -2.43
N PHE A 108 -10.15 -19.14 -3.28
CA PHE A 108 -9.63 -19.66 -4.54
C PHE A 108 -9.17 -18.53 -5.46
N GLN A 109 -9.99 -17.50 -5.65
CA GLN A 109 -9.63 -16.33 -6.46
C GLN A 109 -8.47 -15.54 -5.86
N LEU A 110 -8.33 -15.49 -4.53
CA LEU A 110 -7.16 -14.90 -3.89
C LEU A 110 -5.90 -15.73 -4.12
N LYS A 111 -6.00 -17.06 -4.10
CA LYS A 111 -4.87 -18.01 -4.24
C LYS A 111 -4.45 -18.23 -5.69
N ASN A 112 -5.36 -18.15 -6.66
CA ASN A 112 -5.10 -18.48 -8.06
C ASN A 112 -5.35 -17.32 -9.02
N GLY A 113 -6.04 -16.28 -8.56
CA GLY A 113 -6.34 -15.13 -9.37
C GLY A 113 -5.12 -14.23 -9.60
N PRO A 114 -5.35 -13.12 -10.31
CA PRO A 114 -4.31 -12.15 -10.64
C PRO A 114 -3.40 -11.73 -9.49
N GLU A 115 -3.95 -11.68 -8.27
CA GLU A 115 -3.28 -11.17 -7.07
C GLU A 115 -2.21 -12.11 -6.49
N SER A 116 -2.27 -13.41 -6.76
CA SER A 116 -1.27 -14.39 -6.29
C SER A 116 -0.27 -14.82 -7.38
N ASN A 117 -0.71 -14.83 -8.64
CA ASN A 117 0.07 -15.36 -9.77
C ASN A 117 0.61 -14.26 -10.71
N GLY A 118 0.50 -12.97 -10.35
CA GLY A 118 1.03 -11.84 -11.16
C GLY A 118 0.29 -11.60 -12.48
N LEU A 119 -0.80 -12.32 -12.75
CA LEU A 119 -1.59 -12.23 -13.97
C LEU A 119 -2.78 -11.30 -13.77
N GLY A 120 -2.54 -9.98 -13.74
CA GLY A 120 -3.61 -8.97 -13.82
C GLY A 120 -3.74 -8.04 -12.62
N THR A 121 -2.82 -8.13 -11.66
CA THR A 121 -2.59 -7.00 -10.76
C THR A 121 -2.05 -5.83 -11.56
N THR A 122 -2.65 -4.66 -11.40
CA THR A 122 -1.88 -3.42 -11.59
C THR A 122 -0.73 -3.51 -10.60
N ASP A 123 0.50 -3.70 -11.08
CA ASP A 123 1.72 -3.70 -10.26
C ASP A 123 1.62 -2.51 -9.30
N THR A 124 1.36 -2.78 -8.02
CA THR A 124 1.29 -1.70 -7.04
C THR A 124 2.72 -1.27 -6.78
N MET A 125 3.06 -0.05 -7.20
CA MET A 125 4.40 0.48 -6.97
C MET A 125 4.54 0.87 -5.49
N PRO A 126 5.57 0.39 -4.77
CA PRO A 126 5.82 0.79 -3.39
C PRO A 126 6.21 2.28 -3.32
N LEU A 127 5.72 3.00 -2.30
CA LEU A 127 6.12 4.37 -2.02
C LEU A 127 7.11 4.42 -0.86
N TYR A 128 8.37 4.73 -1.16
CA TYR A 128 9.43 4.92 -0.19
C TYR A 128 9.54 6.39 0.25
N PRO A 129 10.10 6.69 1.44
CA PRO A 129 10.38 8.06 1.87
C PRO A 129 11.13 8.86 0.80
N GLU A 130 12.26 8.32 0.35
CA GLU A 130 13.12 8.89 -0.69
C GLU A 130 13.43 7.86 -1.78
N THR A 131 13.78 8.36 -2.95
CA THR A 131 14.32 7.58 -4.08
C THR A 131 15.77 7.99 -4.32
N ARG A 132 16.59 7.10 -4.91
CA ARG A 132 18.04 7.34 -5.11
C ARG A 132 18.37 8.55 -6.01
N THR A 133 17.38 9.10 -6.70
CA THR A 133 17.50 10.08 -7.78
C THR A 133 16.59 11.28 -7.56
N SER A 134 16.19 11.57 -6.32
CA SER A 134 15.28 12.67 -5.97
C SER A 134 15.92 14.06 -6.10
N CYS A 135 16.45 14.40 -7.27
CA CYS A 135 16.87 15.75 -7.67
C CYS A 135 15.95 16.23 -8.80
N ASN A 136 14.80 16.77 -8.44
CA ASN A 136 13.98 17.54 -9.36
C ASN A 136 14.53 18.97 -9.42
N ASP A 137 15.62 19.17 -10.14
CA ASP A 137 16.28 20.47 -10.33
C ASP A 137 15.53 21.36 -11.36
N GLY A 138 14.22 21.18 -11.53
CA GLY A 138 13.43 21.88 -12.54
C GLY A 138 13.74 21.50 -13.99
N LYS A 139 14.58 20.48 -14.22
CA LYS A 139 14.79 19.87 -15.54
C LYS A 139 13.67 18.89 -15.88
N GLU A 140 13.53 18.59 -17.17
CA GLU A 140 12.60 17.57 -17.68
C GLU A 140 12.81 16.24 -16.95
N ILE A 141 11.73 15.65 -16.41
CA ILE A 141 11.79 14.43 -15.62
C ILE A 141 12.13 13.27 -16.56
N ALA A 142 13.38 12.82 -16.55
CA ALA A 142 13.86 11.72 -17.38
C ALA A 142 13.21 10.37 -17.00
N ASP A 143 12.92 10.16 -15.71
CA ASP A 143 12.23 8.97 -15.20
C ASP A 143 11.25 9.33 -14.08
N TYR A 144 9.96 9.16 -14.36
CA TYR A 144 8.91 9.41 -13.37
C TYR A 144 8.93 8.42 -12.21
N ILE A 145 9.40 7.18 -12.40
CA ILE A 145 9.46 6.19 -11.31
C ILE A 145 10.46 6.65 -10.26
N SER A 146 11.65 7.05 -10.72
CA SER A 146 12.70 7.67 -9.89
C SER A 146 12.27 8.97 -9.22
N ALA A 147 11.43 9.79 -9.85
CA ALA A 147 11.02 11.08 -9.30
C ALA A 147 9.87 11.00 -8.27
N ILE A 148 9.19 9.85 -8.15
CA ILE A 148 8.07 9.66 -7.23
C ILE A 148 8.60 9.12 -5.89
N SER A 149 8.61 9.99 -4.88
CA SER A 149 8.89 9.63 -3.49
C SER A 149 7.76 10.10 -2.58
N LEU A 150 7.63 9.51 -1.39
CA LEU A 150 6.66 9.97 -0.42
C LEU A 150 7.00 11.40 0.03
N THR A 151 8.27 11.75 0.19
CA THR A 151 8.70 13.13 0.45
C THR A 151 8.17 14.10 -0.58
N SER A 152 8.34 13.81 -1.89
CA SER A 152 7.90 14.72 -2.95
C SER A 152 6.37 14.89 -2.96
N ILE A 153 5.62 13.81 -2.72
CA ILE A 153 4.16 13.84 -2.57
C ILE A 153 3.76 14.70 -1.36
N LEU A 154 4.35 14.49 -0.17
CA LEU A 154 4.01 15.24 1.03
C LEU A 154 4.36 16.74 0.90
N LYS A 155 5.51 17.09 0.27
CA LYS A 155 5.85 18.47 -0.07
C LYS A 155 4.83 19.08 -1.02
N ASN A 156 4.41 18.36 -2.05
CA ASN A 156 3.40 18.82 -3.00
C ASN A 156 2.04 19.05 -2.35
N ILE A 157 1.61 18.20 -1.39
CA ILE A 157 0.38 18.40 -0.61
C ILE A 157 0.40 19.76 0.12
N LEU A 158 1.54 20.13 0.70
CA LEU A 158 1.68 21.38 1.44
C LEU A 158 1.81 22.60 0.52
N LYS A 159 2.34 22.44 -0.69
CA LYS A 159 2.47 23.51 -1.69
C LYS A 159 1.16 23.75 -2.48
N SER A 160 0.29 22.76 -2.60
CA SER A 160 -0.92 22.83 -3.44
C SER A 160 -2.15 23.44 -2.75
N GLY A 161 -2.10 23.67 -1.42
CA GLY A 161 -3.28 24.02 -0.63
C GLY A 161 -3.38 25.50 -0.26
N HIS A 162 -4.56 26.09 -0.48
CA HIS A 162 -5.06 27.20 0.32
C HIS A 162 -5.72 26.61 1.58
N SER A 163 -5.32 27.07 2.76
CA SER A 163 -5.99 26.72 4.03
C SER A 163 -7.38 27.37 4.05
N SER A 164 -8.39 26.68 3.52
CA SER A 164 -9.78 27.10 3.71
C SER A 164 -10.27 26.59 5.05
N GLY A 165 -10.47 27.52 6.00
CA GLY A 165 -11.12 27.21 7.26
C GLY A 165 -12.47 26.54 7.03
N ILE A 166 -12.77 25.49 7.80
CA ILE A 166 -14.07 24.78 7.84
C ILE A 166 -14.68 24.58 6.43
N SER A 167 -13.86 24.18 5.46
CA SER A 167 -14.33 23.77 4.13
C SER A 167 -14.76 22.30 4.15
N ALA A 168 -15.69 21.92 3.28
CA ALA A 168 -16.06 20.52 3.04
C ALA A 168 -14.91 19.68 2.43
N GLU A 169 -13.86 20.34 1.92
CA GLU A 169 -12.67 19.70 1.38
C GLU A 169 -11.58 19.54 2.46
N LEU A 170 -10.87 18.41 2.45
CA LEU A 170 -9.73 18.17 3.34
C LEU A 170 -8.65 19.23 3.09
N GLY A 171 -8.23 19.92 4.15
CA GLY A 171 -7.10 20.85 4.10
C GLY A 171 -5.76 20.12 3.86
N PRO A 172 -4.70 20.85 3.43
CA PRO A 172 -3.39 20.26 3.15
C PRO A 172 -2.76 19.56 4.37
N HIS A 173 -2.92 20.10 5.58
CA HIS A 173 -2.35 19.51 6.79
C HIS A 173 -3.10 18.24 7.22
N GLN A 174 -4.43 18.22 7.10
CA GLN A 174 -5.22 17.00 7.29
C GLN A 174 -4.90 15.94 6.23
N LYS A 175 -4.75 16.32 4.95
CA LYS A 175 -4.32 15.42 3.87
C LYS A 175 -2.96 14.79 4.20
N ARG A 176 -2.00 15.59 4.64
CA ARG A 176 -0.67 15.12 5.08
C ARG A 176 -0.77 14.16 6.27
N ALA A 177 -1.54 14.52 7.30
CA ALA A 177 -1.74 13.70 8.50
C ALA A 177 -2.35 12.33 8.15
N LEU A 178 -3.33 12.28 7.26
CA LEU A 178 -3.93 11.03 6.80
C LEU A 178 -2.93 10.11 6.09
N VAL A 179 -2.15 10.68 5.16
CA VAL A 179 -1.15 9.91 4.41
C VAL A 179 -0.05 9.42 5.33
N LEU A 180 0.53 10.30 6.14
CA LEU A 180 1.64 9.96 7.03
C LEU A 180 1.21 8.94 8.08
N MET A 181 0.06 9.13 8.73
CA MET A 181 -0.41 8.19 9.75
C MET A 181 -0.67 6.80 9.16
N THR A 182 -1.24 6.72 7.95
CA THR A 182 -1.44 5.44 7.25
C THR A 182 -0.10 4.76 6.94
N TRP A 183 0.89 5.54 6.51
CA TRP A 183 2.23 5.05 6.20
C TRP A 183 2.96 4.60 7.48
N SER A 184 3.02 5.43 8.51
CA SER A 184 3.66 5.13 9.80
C SER A 184 3.07 3.87 10.42
N ALA A 185 1.74 3.71 10.38
CA ALA A 185 1.06 2.52 10.89
C ALA A 185 1.31 1.26 10.06
N VAL A 186 1.88 1.36 8.86
CA VAL A 186 1.90 0.28 7.86
C VAL A 186 0.47 -0.28 7.65
N GLY A 187 -0.50 0.63 7.76
CA GLY A 187 -1.91 0.32 7.86
C GLY A 187 -2.57 0.15 6.50
N ARG A 188 -3.75 -0.48 6.50
CA ARG A 188 -4.61 -0.48 5.31
C ARG A 188 -5.29 0.89 5.18
N GLY A 189 -5.56 1.30 3.94
CA GLY A 189 -6.03 2.65 3.64
C GLY A 189 -7.35 3.07 4.30
N GLY A 190 -8.19 2.13 4.74
CA GLY A 190 -9.42 2.44 5.46
C GLY A 190 -9.24 2.60 6.97
N GLU A 191 -8.17 2.06 7.56
CA GLU A 191 -8.05 1.87 9.02
C GLU A 191 -7.84 3.19 9.78
N VAL A 192 -7.25 4.20 9.13
CA VAL A 192 -6.96 5.50 9.74
C VAL A 192 -8.20 6.25 10.25
N LYS A 193 -9.40 5.96 9.70
CA LYS A 193 -10.64 6.61 10.14
C LYS A 193 -11.05 6.24 11.57
N PHE A 194 -10.60 5.09 12.08
CA PHE A 194 -11.02 4.55 13.38
C PHE A 194 -10.28 5.20 14.55
N GLN A 195 -9.38 6.15 14.26
CA GLN A 195 -8.61 6.83 15.28
C GLN A 195 -9.49 7.69 16.18
N SER A 196 -9.51 7.33 17.47
CA SER A 196 -10.19 8.05 18.52
C SER A 196 -9.23 8.46 19.63
N PHE A 197 -9.30 9.73 20.01
CA PHE A 197 -8.52 10.30 21.12
C PHE A 197 -8.83 9.66 22.48
N ASN A 198 -9.98 9.00 22.63
CA ASN A 198 -10.27 8.24 23.85
C ASN A 198 -9.30 7.07 24.03
N GLU A 199 -8.87 6.49 22.93
CA GLU A 199 -8.00 5.30 22.88
C GLU A 199 -6.52 5.67 22.72
N TRP A 200 -6.19 6.94 22.91
CA TRP A 200 -4.81 7.41 22.97
C TRP A 200 -4.35 7.44 24.42
N ASN A 201 -3.10 7.03 24.62
CA ASN A 201 -2.40 7.10 25.89
C ASN A 201 -0.95 7.53 25.66
N PHE A 202 -0.46 8.49 26.43
CA PHE A 202 0.96 8.82 26.40
C PHE A 202 1.66 7.99 27.47
N ASP A 203 2.58 7.13 27.05
CA ASP A 203 3.40 6.35 27.96
C ASP A 203 4.59 7.19 28.41
N THR A 204 4.63 7.53 29.70
CA THR A 204 5.70 8.35 30.27
C THR A 204 7.00 7.59 30.49
N GLY A 205 6.95 6.25 30.59
CA GLY A 205 8.14 5.42 30.77
C GLY A 205 8.95 5.29 29.48
N TYR A 206 8.25 5.12 28.36
CA TYR A 206 8.85 5.04 27.03
C TYR A 206 8.88 6.38 26.27
N GLU A 207 8.28 7.43 26.83
CA GLU A 207 8.11 8.76 26.21
C GLU A 207 7.52 8.70 24.79
N VAL A 208 6.45 7.93 24.62
CA VAL A 208 5.83 7.68 23.31
C VAL A 208 4.31 7.72 23.41
N LEU A 209 3.68 8.15 22.32
CA LEU A 209 2.23 8.09 22.19
C LEU A 209 1.83 6.69 21.72
N ASP A 210 1.08 5.98 22.56
CA ASP A 210 0.34 4.78 22.18
C ASP A 210 -1.04 5.17 21.65
N ILE A 211 -1.34 4.78 20.41
CA ILE A 211 -2.68 4.87 19.84
C ILE A 211 -3.20 3.47 19.58
N LYS A 212 -4.48 3.19 19.87
CA LYS A 212 -5.07 1.92 19.45
C LYS A 212 -5.35 1.93 17.94
N TRP A 213 -4.78 0.97 17.23
CA TRP A 213 -5.04 0.73 15.81
C TRP A 213 -6.07 -0.38 15.65
N THR A 214 -7.07 -0.18 14.79
CA THR A 214 -8.13 -1.16 14.51
C THR A 214 -7.91 -1.78 13.14
N GLU A 215 -7.75 -3.11 13.09
CA GLU A 215 -7.68 -3.84 11.82
C GLU A 215 -9.07 -4.10 11.25
N ILE A 216 -9.32 -3.68 10.01
CA ILE A 216 -10.65 -3.88 9.38
C ILE A 216 -11.00 -5.36 9.23
N LYS A 217 -10.03 -6.21 8.89
CA LYS A 217 -10.30 -7.62 8.57
C LYS A 217 -10.62 -8.48 9.78
N THR A 218 -10.04 -8.16 10.93
CA THR A 218 -10.13 -8.98 12.15
C THR A 218 -10.89 -8.28 13.26
N LEU A 219 -11.15 -6.97 13.10
CA LEU A 219 -11.66 -6.05 14.12
C LEU A 219 -10.83 -6.04 15.41
N LYS A 220 -9.61 -6.60 15.37
CA LYS A 220 -8.68 -6.58 16.49
C LYS A 220 -8.15 -5.16 16.67
N LYS A 221 -8.01 -4.79 17.94
CA LYS A 221 -7.33 -3.56 18.35
C LYS A 221 -5.99 -3.90 18.99
N TYR A 222 -4.97 -3.14 18.64
CA TYR A 222 -3.63 -3.28 19.21
C TYR A 222 -2.97 -1.92 19.41
N SER A 223 -2.00 -1.86 20.34
CA SER A 223 -1.19 -0.67 20.59
C SER A 223 -0.32 -0.35 19.40
N LEU A 224 -0.29 0.90 18.96
CA LEU A 224 0.52 1.35 17.83
C LEU A 224 1.26 2.61 18.26
N LEU A 225 2.57 2.48 18.41
CA LEU A 225 3.39 3.57 18.94
C LEU A 225 3.72 4.57 17.84
N MET A 226 3.64 5.85 18.19
CA MET A 226 4.04 6.98 17.37
C MET A 226 5.28 7.63 17.98
N VAL A 227 6.32 7.76 17.15
CA VAL A 227 7.64 8.23 17.53
C VAL A 227 7.97 9.52 16.77
N PRO A 228 8.84 10.38 17.33
CA PRO A 228 9.31 11.57 16.64
C PRO A 228 10.25 11.23 15.47
N ASP A 229 10.51 12.18 14.57
CA ASP A 229 11.43 12.01 13.43
C ASP A 229 12.22 13.30 13.19
N THR A 230 13.50 13.22 12.86
CA THR A 230 14.31 14.42 12.53
C THR A 230 13.91 15.05 11.20
N ARG A 231 13.25 14.30 10.32
CA ARG A 231 12.70 14.79 9.06
C ARG A 231 11.31 15.36 9.33
N TRP A 232 11.20 16.68 9.34
CA TRP A 232 9.96 17.40 9.67
C TRP A 232 8.73 16.91 8.89
N LEU A 233 8.88 16.35 7.68
CA LEU A 233 7.79 15.78 6.87
C LEU A 233 7.22 14.48 7.43
N PHE A 234 8.07 13.66 8.03
CA PHE A 234 7.74 12.35 8.59
C PHE A 234 7.56 12.39 10.11
N ASP A 235 7.92 13.49 10.77
CA ASP A 235 7.65 13.64 12.20
C ASP A 235 6.14 13.63 12.46
N PHE A 236 5.70 12.62 13.22
CA PHE A 236 4.30 12.42 13.54
C PHE A 236 3.75 13.63 14.30
N TYR A 237 4.49 14.10 15.32
CA TYR A 237 4.06 15.20 16.18
C TYR A 237 3.98 16.53 15.43
N HIS A 238 4.94 16.82 14.56
CA HIS A 238 4.89 17.96 13.66
C HIS A 238 3.64 17.88 12.77
N CYS A 239 3.42 16.71 12.18
CA CYS A 239 2.35 16.52 11.20
C CYS A 239 0.96 16.72 11.80
N ILE A 240 0.67 16.08 12.94
CA ILE A 240 -0.61 16.28 13.64
C ILE A 240 -0.68 17.66 14.29
N GLY A 241 0.45 18.21 14.74
CA GLY A 241 0.55 19.57 15.27
C GLY A 241 0.12 20.63 14.26
N CYS A 242 0.59 20.53 13.00
CA CYS A 242 0.13 21.42 11.93
C CYS A 242 -1.38 21.31 11.70
N TYR A 243 -1.93 20.09 11.67
CA TYR A 243 -3.36 19.88 11.51
C TYR A 243 -4.16 20.48 12.68
N PHE A 244 -3.68 20.29 13.92
CA PHE A 244 -4.32 20.81 15.12
C PHE A 244 -4.31 22.34 15.17
N ALA A 245 -3.18 22.96 14.81
CA ALA A 245 -2.98 24.40 14.88
C ALA A 245 -3.66 25.16 13.73
N ILE A 246 -3.43 24.73 12.48
CA ILE A 246 -3.79 25.52 11.29
C ILE A 246 -5.21 25.20 10.80
N GLU A 247 -5.64 23.95 10.96
CA GLU A 247 -6.93 23.45 10.48
C GLU A 247 -7.90 23.11 11.61
N ASN A 248 -7.58 23.54 12.83
CA ASN A 248 -8.40 23.37 14.03
C ASN A 248 -8.75 21.90 14.32
N GLY A 249 -7.81 20.98 14.12
CA GLY A 249 -8.04 19.54 14.31
C GLY A 249 -8.50 19.12 15.71
N LEU A 250 -8.31 19.98 16.74
CA LEU A 250 -8.78 19.79 18.12
C LEU A 250 -10.04 20.60 18.49
N TYR A 251 -10.60 21.35 17.55
CA TYR A 251 -11.84 22.10 17.74
C TYR A 251 -13.07 21.33 17.26
N ARG A 252 -14.15 21.38 18.03
CA ARG A 252 -15.43 20.73 17.76
C ARG A 252 -16.53 21.71 18.12
N SER A 253 -17.36 22.06 17.14
CA SER A 253 -18.58 22.83 17.38
C SER A 253 -19.59 22.01 18.19
N GLU A 254 -20.56 22.67 18.81
CA GLU A 254 -21.63 21.99 19.56
C GLU A 254 -22.39 20.97 18.71
N ILE A 255 -22.58 21.26 17.42
CA ILE A 255 -23.20 20.33 16.46
C ILE A 255 -22.32 19.07 16.30
N ALA A 256 -21.01 19.23 16.16
CA ALA A 256 -20.08 18.10 16.03
C ALA A 256 -20.04 17.24 17.30
N LYS A 257 -20.11 17.88 18.48
CA LYS A 257 -20.19 17.18 19.78
C LYS A 257 -21.46 16.33 19.86
N LYS A 258 -22.63 16.89 19.51
CA LYS A 258 -23.92 16.17 19.49
C LYS A 258 -23.93 14.98 18.52
N LYS A 259 -23.14 15.03 17.44
CA LYS A 259 -22.96 13.92 16.49
C LYS A 259 -21.95 12.85 16.97
N GLY A 260 -21.42 12.96 18.18
CA GLY A 260 -20.43 12.02 18.71
C GLY A 260 -19.02 12.20 18.17
N HIS A 261 -18.74 13.29 17.45
CA HIS A 261 -17.42 13.53 16.83
C HIS A 261 -16.39 14.13 17.79
N LEU A 262 -16.72 14.27 19.08
CA LEU A 262 -15.86 14.92 20.08
C LEU A 262 -14.45 14.31 20.07
N ASN A 263 -14.36 12.98 20.13
CA ASN A 263 -13.09 12.28 20.26
C ASN A 263 -12.62 11.62 18.95
N VAL A 264 -13.25 11.93 17.81
CA VAL A 264 -12.86 11.38 16.50
C VAL A 264 -11.73 12.23 15.94
N MET A 265 -10.59 11.63 15.57
CA MET A 265 -9.43 12.38 15.05
C MET A 265 -9.74 13.07 13.72
N PHE A 266 -10.43 12.37 12.81
CA PHE A 266 -10.83 12.88 11.49
C PHE A 266 -12.36 12.85 11.32
N PRO A 267 -13.11 13.84 11.84
CA PRO A 267 -14.59 13.83 11.80
C PRO A 267 -15.18 13.65 10.39
N VAL A 268 -14.52 14.21 9.38
CA VAL A 268 -14.88 14.10 7.95
C VAL A 268 -14.84 12.66 7.40
N LEU A 269 -14.18 11.74 8.09
CA LEU A 269 -14.11 10.32 7.71
C LEU A 269 -15.11 9.45 8.47
N TYR A 270 -15.75 9.97 9.51
CA TYR A 270 -16.57 9.18 10.43
C TYR A 270 -17.74 8.50 9.73
N SER A 271 -18.44 9.23 8.86
CA SER A 271 -19.67 8.76 8.20
C SER A 271 -19.47 8.12 6.82
N ILE A 272 -18.23 7.93 6.34
CA ILE A 272 -17.96 7.34 5.02
C ILE A 272 -17.41 5.92 5.15
N MET A 273 -17.65 5.06 4.15
CA MET A 273 -17.18 3.68 4.16
C MET A 273 -15.66 3.58 4.07
N ASP A 274 -15.08 2.52 4.61
CA ASP A 274 -13.63 2.30 4.66
C ASP A 274 -13.01 2.23 3.25
N SER A 275 -13.75 1.66 2.29
CA SER A 275 -13.39 1.65 0.87
C SER A 275 -13.35 3.05 0.25
N GLN A 276 -14.23 3.95 0.69
CA GLN A 276 -14.23 5.35 0.27
C GLN A 276 -13.06 6.12 0.88
N VAL A 277 -12.68 5.82 2.13
CA VAL A 277 -11.45 6.39 2.75
C VAL A 277 -10.22 5.95 1.96
N ALA A 278 -10.08 4.66 1.68
CA ALA A 278 -8.98 4.12 0.88
C ALA A 278 -8.90 4.78 -0.52
N LYS A 279 -10.05 4.95 -1.20
CA LYS A 279 -10.14 5.65 -2.49
C LYS A 279 -9.72 7.12 -2.36
N LYS A 280 -10.15 7.81 -1.30
CA LYS A 280 -9.82 9.21 -1.04
C LYS A 280 -8.32 9.40 -0.82
N ILE A 281 -7.67 8.55 -0.01
CA ILE A 281 -6.21 8.60 0.17
C ILE A 281 -5.49 8.29 -1.15
N GLY A 282 -5.92 7.27 -1.89
CA GLY A 282 -5.37 6.97 -3.22
C GLY A 282 -5.47 8.16 -4.19
N GLN A 283 -6.57 8.90 -4.16
CA GLN A 283 -6.73 10.11 -4.97
C GLN A 283 -5.82 11.25 -4.50
N ILE A 284 -5.64 11.42 -3.19
CA ILE A 284 -4.69 12.39 -2.64
C ILE A 284 -3.29 12.11 -3.19
N LEU A 285 -2.81 10.86 -3.12
CA LEU A 285 -1.49 10.49 -3.64
C LEU A 285 -1.38 10.82 -5.14
N LYS A 286 -2.37 10.38 -5.93
CA LYS A 286 -2.41 10.57 -7.40
C LYS A 286 -2.48 12.04 -7.84
N ASN A 287 -3.10 12.90 -7.04
CA ASN A 287 -3.22 14.33 -7.34
C ASN A 287 -1.94 15.12 -7.06
N HIS A 288 -1.01 14.55 -6.29
CA HIS A 288 0.22 15.22 -5.86
C HIS A 288 1.48 14.56 -6.42
N LEU A 289 1.32 13.71 -7.44
CA LEU A 289 2.43 13.21 -8.25
C LEU A 289 3.04 14.36 -9.09
N PRO A 290 4.29 14.22 -9.56
CA PRO A 290 4.91 15.21 -10.44
C PRO A 290 4.03 15.52 -11.66
N LYS A 291 4.04 16.78 -12.10
CA LYS A 291 3.30 17.20 -13.31
C LYS A 291 3.79 16.38 -14.51
N GLY A 292 2.86 15.95 -15.36
CA GLY A 292 3.17 15.13 -16.53
C GLY A 292 3.31 13.63 -16.28
N THR A 293 3.14 13.16 -15.04
CA THR A 293 3.22 11.71 -14.72
C THR A 293 2.29 10.89 -15.64
N PRO A 294 2.83 9.91 -16.41
CA PRO A 294 2.05 9.07 -17.31
C PRO A 294 0.93 8.32 -16.60
N LYS A 295 -0.16 8.05 -17.32
CA LYS A 295 -1.37 7.40 -16.76
C LYS A 295 -1.04 6.00 -16.23
N GLU A 296 -0.14 5.30 -16.91
CA GLU A 296 0.33 3.95 -16.60
C GLU A 296 1.01 3.95 -15.22
N VAL A 297 1.93 4.89 -14.98
CA VAL A 297 2.63 5.05 -13.69
C VAL A 297 1.66 5.49 -12.60
N LYS A 298 0.77 6.45 -12.91
CA LYS A 298 -0.26 6.93 -11.99
C LYS A 298 -1.22 5.81 -11.55
N ASN A 299 -1.49 4.84 -12.41
CA ASN A 299 -2.35 3.69 -12.09
C ASN A 299 -1.67 2.68 -11.16
N LYS A 300 -0.34 2.61 -11.14
CA LYS A 300 0.44 1.79 -10.20
C LYS A 300 0.46 2.35 -8.78
N ILE A 301 0.16 3.64 -8.60
CA ILE A 301 0.08 4.29 -7.29
C ILE A 301 -1.33 4.13 -6.71
N SER A 302 -1.41 3.62 -5.48
CA SER A 302 -2.65 3.57 -4.71
C SER A 302 -2.36 3.73 -3.22
N VAL A 303 -3.38 3.71 -2.36
CA VAL A 303 -3.13 3.67 -0.91
C VAL A 303 -2.35 2.43 -0.47
N LYS A 304 -2.46 1.31 -1.21
CA LYS A 304 -1.68 0.08 -0.96
C LYS A 304 -0.17 0.33 -1.13
N SER A 305 0.23 1.29 -1.97
CA SER A 305 1.62 1.69 -2.17
C SER A 305 2.32 2.12 -0.89
N LEU A 306 1.60 2.79 0.03
CA LEU A 306 2.15 3.20 1.35
C LEU A 306 2.51 1.98 2.19
N ARG A 307 1.60 1.00 2.24
CA ARG A 307 1.79 -0.24 2.99
C ARG A 307 2.88 -1.12 2.37
N CYS A 308 2.91 -1.25 1.04
CA CYS A 308 4.00 -1.94 0.34
C CYS A 308 5.36 -1.31 0.65
N GLY A 309 5.47 0.02 0.55
CA GLY A 309 6.71 0.73 0.88
C GLY A 309 7.13 0.53 2.33
N GLY A 310 6.19 0.62 3.28
CA GLY A 310 6.47 0.39 4.71
C GLY A 310 6.92 -1.04 5.02
N ILE A 311 6.23 -2.06 4.49
CA ILE A 311 6.64 -3.47 4.67
C ILE A 311 8.03 -3.70 4.09
N THR A 312 8.29 -3.23 2.87
CA THR A 312 9.59 -3.42 2.22
C THR A 312 10.71 -2.68 2.95
N LEU A 313 10.43 -1.52 3.55
CA LEU A 313 11.40 -0.81 4.39
C LEU A 313 11.72 -1.60 5.65
N LEU A 314 10.68 -2.08 6.36
CA LEU A 314 10.84 -2.91 7.55
C LEU A 314 11.59 -4.21 7.25
N SER A 315 11.24 -4.91 6.17
CA SER A 315 11.88 -6.18 5.81
C SER A 315 13.35 -6.05 5.40
N ARG A 316 13.80 -4.84 5.09
CA ARG A 316 15.20 -4.54 4.75
C ARG A 316 16.00 -4.04 5.95
N HIS A 317 15.34 -3.75 7.06
CA HIS A 317 16.03 -3.26 8.25
C HIS A 317 16.63 -4.43 9.02
N HIS A 318 17.96 -4.44 9.17
CA HIS A 318 18.70 -5.55 9.77
C HIS A 318 18.28 -5.94 11.20
N GLU A 319 17.78 -5.00 12.01
CA GLU A 319 17.29 -5.25 13.37
C GLU A 319 15.78 -5.58 13.46
N ILE A 320 15.07 -5.63 12.32
CA ILE A 320 13.65 -6.01 12.27
C ILE A 320 13.52 -7.50 11.92
N SER A 321 12.99 -8.26 12.87
CA SER A 321 12.59 -9.64 12.66
C SER A 321 11.16 -9.75 12.13
N ASP A 322 10.80 -10.90 11.56
CA ASP A 322 9.43 -11.17 11.09
C ASP A 322 8.35 -10.93 12.15
N PRO A 323 8.51 -11.35 13.43
CA PRO A 323 7.54 -11.02 14.48
C PRO A 323 7.36 -9.52 14.70
N ARG A 324 8.45 -8.73 14.71
CA ARG A 324 8.40 -7.27 14.86
C ARG A 324 7.72 -6.63 13.64
N LEU A 325 8.01 -7.10 12.42
CA LEU A 325 7.34 -6.66 11.19
C LEU A 325 5.83 -6.97 11.21
N CYS A 326 5.46 -8.21 11.51
CA CYS A 326 4.07 -8.65 11.61
C CYS A 326 3.29 -7.85 12.66
N SER A 327 3.89 -7.64 13.84
CA SER A 327 3.26 -6.88 14.92
C SER A 327 3.00 -5.41 14.58
N ARG A 328 3.90 -4.75 13.85
CA ARG A 328 3.72 -3.37 13.38
C ARG A 328 2.64 -3.29 12.31
N SER A 329 2.71 -4.19 11.34
CA SER A 329 1.90 -4.14 10.13
C SER A 329 0.54 -4.81 10.24
N GLY A 330 0.25 -5.54 11.33
CA GLY A 330 -1.00 -6.28 11.48
C GLY A 330 -1.14 -7.45 10.50
N HIS A 331 -0.01 -8.12 10.20
CA HIS A 331 -0.02 -9.38 9.47
C HIS A 331 0.01 -10.54 10.46
N SER A 332 -0.74 -11.60 10.17
CA SER A 332 -0.54 -12.86 10.87
C SER A 332 0.82 -13.43 10.48
N SER A 333 1.52 -14.00 11.46
CA SER A 333 2.73 -14.79 11.23
C SER A 333 2.42 -16.21 10.73
N GLY A 334 1.13 -16.58 10.68
CA GLY A 334 0.69 -17.94 10.35
C GLY A 334 0.90 -18.93 11.50
N ARG A 335 1.27 -18.46 12.70
CA ARG A 335 1.57 -19.30 13.86
C ARG A 335 0.48 -19.17 14.92
N ASN A 336 0.24 -20.26 15.66
CA ASN A 336 -0.72 -20.28 16.77
C ASN A 336 -0.37 -19.27 17.88
N SER A 337 0.91 -18.92 18.02
CA SER A 337 1.40 -17.92 18.97
C SER A 337 0.74 -16.55 18.79
N ASP A 338 0.28 -16.20 17.58
CA ASP A 338 -0.40 -14.92 17.31
C ASP A 338 -1.63 -14.68 18.21
N SER A 339 -2.28 -15.77 18.68
CA SER A 339 -3.43 -15.70 19.57
C SER A 339 -3.07 -15.47 21.04
N TYR A 340 -1.81 -15.73 21.43
CA TYR A 340 -1.31 -15.63 22.80
C TYR A 340 -0.45 -14.38 23.02
N LEU A 341 -0.08 -13.67 21.96
CA LEU A 341 0.66 -12.42 22.07
C LEU A 341 -0.24 -11.29 22.58
N ASP A 342 0.25 -10.55 23.58
CA ASP A 342 -0.43 -9.38 24.08
C ASP A 342 -0.48 -8.27 23.00
N SER A 343 -1.70 -7.89 22.63
CA SER A 343 -1.93 -6.83 21.65
C SER A 343 -1.59 -5.43 22.19
N SER A 344 -1.41 -5.30 23.50
CA SER A 344 -1.00 -4.07 24.18
C SER A 344 0.49 -4.01 24.50
N ASP A 345 1.26 -5.06 24.20
CA ASP A 345 2.72 -5.02 24.36
C ASP A 345 3.33 -3.95 23.45
N LEU A 346 3.89 -2.93 24.10
CA LEU A 346 4.50 -1.78 23.46
C LEU A 346 5.87 -2.13 22.84
N LEU A 347 6.65 -2.97 23.52
CA LEU A 347 8.03 -3.29 23.13
C LEU A 347 8.09 -4.11 21.85
N LEU A 348 7.08 -4.95 21.60
CA LEU A 348 7.01 -5.74 20.38
C LEU A 348 6.91 -4.85 19.12
N ARG A 349 6.29 -3.67 19.24
CA ARG A 349 5.90 -2.82 18.11
C ARG A 349 6.72 -1.55 17.96
N LEU A 350 7.41 -1.14 19.03
CA LEU A 350 8.25 0.05 19.05
C LEU A 350 9.39 0.00 18.01
N PRO A 351 10.14 -1.11 17.87
CA PRO A 351 11.19 -1.22 16.85
C PRO A 351 10.68 -0.95 15.42
N GLY A 352 9.49 -1.45 15.09
CA GLY A 352 8.87 -1.19 13.78
C GLY A 352 8.50 0.28 13.58
N ALA A 353 8.12 1.00 14.65
CA ALA A 353 7.91 2.45 14.58
C ALA A 353 9.25 3.18 14.34
N MET A 354 10.26 2.86 15.15
CA MET A 354 11.59 3.46 15.07
C MET A 354 12.22 3.28 13.69
N ALA A 355 12.19 2.06 13.13
CA ALA A 355 12.74 1.77 11.80
C ALA A 355 12.05 2.59 10.70
N MET A 356 10.72 2.74 10.74
CA MET A 356 9.99 3.58 9.80
C MET A 356 10.43 5.05 9.91
N HIS A 357 10.68 5.54 11.12
CA HIS A 357 11.05 6.92 11.40
C HIS A 357 12.57 7.18 11.40
N GLY A 358 13.35 6.29 10.78
CA GLY A 358 14.76 6.53 10.47
C GLY A 358 15.73 6.42 11.65
N TYR A 359 15.30 5.83 12.76
CA TYR A 359 16.20 5.41 13.84
C TYR A 359 17.12 4.30 13.33
N LYS A 360 18.36 4.30 13.81
CA LYS A 360 19.40 3.34 13.37
C LYS A 360 19.49 2.16 14.31
N SER A 361 19.37 2.42 15.61
CA SER A 361 19.33 1.43 16.68
C SER A 361 17.93 1.37 17.26
N LEU A 362 17.28 0.22 17.11
CA LEU A 362 15.89 0.02 17.50
C LEU A 362 15.68 -0.32 18.97
N ASP A 363 16.77 -0.52 19.71
CA ASP A 363 16.76 -0.71 21.17
C ASP A 363 17.16 0.57 21.93
N SER A 364 17.40 1.68 21.20
CA SER A 364 17.75 2.97 21.80
C SER A 364 16.56 3.59 22.55
N LYS A 365 16.86 4.33 23.62
CA LYS A 365 15.85 5.11 24.33
C LYS A 365 15.36 6.24 23.43
N ILE A 366 14.04 6.39 23.34
CA ILE A 366 13.41 7.52 22.67
C ILE A 366 13.23 8.65 23.66
N SER A 367 13.57 9.86 23.20
CA SER A 367 13.20 11.10 23.88
C SER A 367 12.35 11.96 22.95
N VAL A 368 11.26 12.53 23.44
CA VAL A 368 10.41 13.44 22.64
C VAL A 368 10.91 14.88 22.68
N TYR A 369 10.45 15.71 21.74
CA TYR A 369 10.67 17.15 21.79
C TYR A 369 10.17 17.74 23.11
N SER A 370 11.02 18.57 23.72
CA SER A 370 10.78 19.15 25.04
C SER A 370 10.87 20.67 24.95
N LEU A 371 10.05 21.36 25.76
CA LEU A 371 10.06 22.82 25.90
C LEU A 371 10.69 23.28 27.22
N LYS A 372 11.28 22.35 27.99
CA LYS A 372 11.76 22.60 29.36
C LYS A 372 12.89 23.64 29.43
N MET A 373 13.67 23.79 28.37
CA MET A 373 14.76 24.76 28.26
C MET A 373 14.28 26.19 27.98
N LEU A 374 13.01 26.37 27.58
CA LEU A 374 12.47 27.66 27.19
C LEU A 374 11.70 28.33 28.35
N PRO A 375 11.52 29.67 28.33
CA PRO A 375 10.73 30.38 29.33
C PRO A 375 9.27 29.92 29.36
N MET A 376 8.89 29.18 30.41
CA MET A 376 7.60 28.48 30.48
C MET A 376 6.38 29.40 30.36
N ASP A 377 6.44 30.64 30.87
CA ASP A 377 5.34 31.60 30.73
C ASP A 377 5.12 32.05 29.29
N ALA A 378 6.21 32.28 28.55
CA ALA A 378 6.13 32.64 27.13
C ALA A 378 5.65 31.45 26.29
N VAL A 379 6.15 30.24 26.61
CA VAL A 379 5.70 28.98 25.99
C VAL A 379 4.19 28.78 26.18
N LYS A 380 3.68 28.98 27.40
CA LYS A 380 2.25 28.83 27.68
C LYS A 380 1.39 29.76 26.83
N ARG A 381 1.74 31.05 26.78
CA ARG A 381 1.04 32.04 25.92
C ARG A 381 1.11 31.66 24.45
N PHE A 382 2.24 31.13 24.00
CA PHE A 382 2.40 30.68 22.63
C PHE A 382 1.52 29.46 22.31
N ILE A 383 1.48 28.46 23.20
CA ILE A 383 0.60 27.28 23.09
C ILE A 383 -0.88 27.69 23.01
N ASP A 384 -1.30 28.60 23.88
CA ASP A 384 -2.68 29.11 23.92
C ASP A 384 -3.05 29.86 22.63
N GLU A 385 -2.08 30.44 21.94
CA GLU A 385 -2.28 31.13 20.65
C GLU A 385 -2.32 30.17 19.45
N ILE A 386 -1.49 29.12 19.44
CA ILE A 386 -1.41 28.20 18.29
C ILE A 386 -2.53 27.16 18.27
N PHE A 387 -3.07 26.74 19.42
CA PHE A 387 -4.04 25.64 19.48
C PHE A 387 -5.40 26.07 20.02
N HIS A 388 -6.42 25.96 19.17
CA HIS A 388 -7.81 26.07 19.58
C HIS A 388 -8.35 24.70 20.02
N ILE A 389 -8.39 24.46 21.34
CA ILE A 389 -8.67 23.12 21.91
C ILE A 389 -10.04 23.07 22.57
N SER A 390 -10.94 22.27 22.00
CA SER A 390 -12.25 21.94 22.60
C SER A 390 -12.35 20.51 23.12
N VAL A 391 -11.40 19.64 22.75
CA VAL A 391 -11.34 18.24 23.19
C VAL A 391 -10.70 18.20 24.59
N PRO A 392 -11.43 17.82 25.66
CA PRO A 392 -10.94 17.95 27.04
C PRO A 392 -9.63 17.20 27.31
N ALA A 393 -9.42 16.05 26.66
CA ALA A 393 -8.19 15.28 26.82
C ALA A 393 -6.91 16.07 26.47
N PHE A 394 -6.98 17.05 25.57
CA PHE A 394 -5.85 17.86 25.11
C PHE A 394 -5.77 19.24 25.77
N GLN A 395 -6.71 19.60 26.66
CA GLN A 395 -6.66 20.86 27.42
C GLN A 395 -5.70 20.74 28.62
N PRO A 396 -5.26 21.85 29.23
CA PRO A 396 -4.48 21.79 30.46
C PRO A 396 -5.14 20.87 31.51
N LYS A 397 -4.34 20.00 32.15
CA LYS A 397 -4.76 18.92 33.06
C LYS A 397 -5.43 17.70 32.38
N GLY A 398 -5.71 17.74 31.09
CA GLY A 398 -6.16 16.60 30.31
C GLY A 398 -5.06 15.56 30.12
N LYS A 399 -5.42 14.27 30.02
CA LYS A 399 -4.49 13.14 29.92
C LYS A 399 -3.54 13.19 28.70
N LEU A 400 -3.93 13.90 27.64
CA LEU A 400 -3.15 14.08 26.40
C LEU A 400 -2.58 15.50 26.28
N TYR A 401 -2.65 16.35 27.31
CA TYR A 401 -2.04 17.68 27.26
C TYR A 401 -0.53 17.61 27.01
N VAL A 402 0.13 16.55 27.48
CA VAL A 402 1.52 16.26 27.15
C VAL A 402 1.75 16.16 25.64
N VAL A 403 0.83 15.55 24.90
CA VAL A 403 0.89 15.47 23.43
C VAL A 403 0.74 16.84 22.79
N THR A 404 -0.15 17.70 23.31
CA THR A 404 -0.26 19.10 22.87
C THR A 404 1.08 19.83 23.00
N ARG A 405 1.77 19.64 24.13
CA ARG A 405 3.09 20.25 24.37
C ARG A 405 4.16 19.69 23.45
N ILE A 406 4.18 18.38 23.19
CA ILE A 406 5.12 17.76 22.25
C ILE A 406 4.87 18.26 20.82
N CYS A 407 3.60 18.42 20.41
CA CYS A 407 3.27 19.00 19.11
C CYS A 407 3.76 20.44 18.99
N ALA A 408 3.59 21.28 20.03
CA ALA A 408 4.14 22.64 20.06
C ALA A 408 5.68 22.62 19.97
N ALA A 409 6.33 21.74 20.73
CA ALA A 409 7.78 21.57 20.74
C ALA A 409 8.31 21.20 19.36
N SER A 410 7.67 20.22 18.70
CA SER A 410 8.02 19.79 17.35
C SER A 410 7.79 20.89 16.30
N LEU A 411 6.68 21.64 16.37
CA LEU A 411 6.42 22.79 15.48
C LEU A 411 7.50 23.86 15.61
N ILE A 412 7.98 24.13 16.82
CA ILE A 412 9.11 25.04 17.07
C ILE A 412 10.40 24.42 16.53
N ALA A 413 10.74 23.19 16.91
CA ALA A 413 11.98 22.51 16.53
C ALA A 413 12.21 22.52 15.02
N HIS A 414 11.17 22.21 14.24
CA HIS A 414 11.26 22.13 12.78
C HIS A 414 11.01 23.45 12.04
N HIS A 415 10.73 24.56 12.74
CA HIS A 415 10.38 25.83 12.09
C HIS A 415 11.41 26.26 11.03
N ARG A 416 12.71 26.17 11.36
CA ARG A 416 13.78 26.52 10.41
C ARG A 416 13.83 25.59 9.19
N GLN A 417 13.70 24.28 9.41
CA GLN A 417 13.70 23.29 8.32
C GLN A 417 12.52 23.51 7.37
N VAL A 418 11.31 23.76 7.92
CA VAL A 418 10.11 24.06 7.12
C VAL A 418 10.28 25.35 6.33
N THR A 419 10.81 26.41 6.97
CA THR A 419 11.07 27.70 6.32
C THR A 419 12.11 27.56 5.20
N ALA A 420 13.14 26.74 5.38
CA ALA A 420 14.14 26.46 4.35
C ALA A 420 13.53 25.67 3.17
N ASP A 421 12.74 24.63 3.45
CA ASP A 421 12.21 23.72 2.42
C ASP A 421 11.03 24.30 1.62
N LEU A 422 10.17 25.09 2.27
CA LEU A 422 8.94 25.63 1.68
C LEU A 422 8.97 27.15 1.47
N GLY A 423 10.02 27.83 1.95
CA GLY A 423 10.14 29.28 1.96
C GLY A 423 9.36 29.95 3.10
N ALA A 424 9.81 31.12 3.57
CA ALA A 424 9.18 31.85 4.69
C ALA A 424 7.70 32.22 4.46
N GLY A 425 7.27 32.25 3.19
CA GLY A 425 5.90 32.56 2.80
C GLY A 425 4.89 31.41 2.95
N ASN A 426 5.32 30.21 3.34
CA ASN A 426 4.43 29.06 3.48
C ASN A 426 3.46 29.20 4.67
N THR A 427 2.34 28.49 4.62
CA THR A 427 1.25 28.58 5.61
C THR A 427 1.72 28.27 7.04
N ILE A 428 2.60 27.27 7.22
CA ILE A 428 3.09 26.87 8.54
C ILE A 428 3.96 27.97 9.13
N SER A 429 4.98 28.44 8.39
CA SER A 429 5.88 29.48 8.88
C SER A 429 5.15 30.79 9.14
N LYS A 430 4.25 31.21 8.24
CA LYS A 430 3.40 32.40 8.45
C LYS A 430 2.55 32.29 9.71
N PHE A 431 1.92 31.14 9.92
CA PHE A 431 1.08 30.89 11.09
C PHE A 431 1.88 30.98 12.39
N LEU A 432 3.02 30.27 12.47
CA LEU A 432 3.86 30.27 13.67
C LEU A 432 4.44 31.66 13.99
N LEU A 433 4.89 32.41 12.97
CA LEU A 433 5.39 33.77 13.16
C LEU A 433 4.28 34.72 13.63
N ALA A 434 3.06 34.60 13.08
CA ALA A 434 1.92 35.39 13.53
C ALA A 434 1.53 35.06 14.99
N ALA A 435 1.52 33.78 15.34
CA ALA A 435 1.27 33.34 16.71
C ALA A 435 2.34 33.84 17.68
N ALA A 436 3.62 33.82 17.29
CA ALA A 436 4.73 34.30 18.12
C ALA A 436 4.57 35.80 18.44
N ARG A 437 4.23 36.61 17.43
CA ARG A 437 3.92 38.03 17.62
C ARG A 437 2.74 38.25 18.56
N LYS A 438 1.64 37.53 18.36
CA LYS A 438 0.41 37.71 19.15
C LYS A 438 0.59 37.26 20.60
N ALA A 439 1.32 36.17 20.82
CA ALA A 439 1.70 35.69 22.14
C ALA A 439 2.73 36.58 22.87
N LYS A 440 3.37 37.50 22.13
CA LYS A 440 4.46 38.36 22.62
C LYS A 440 5.51 37.53 23.35
N ILE A 441 6.05 36.53 22.65
CA ILE A 441 7.10 35.70 23.23
C ILE A 441 8.34 36.55 23.50
N ALA A 442 8.97 36.29 24.64
CA ALA A 442 10.17 36.99 25.10
C ALA A 442 11.01 36.02 25.93
N ASP A 443 12.33 36.18 25.86
CA ASP A 443 13.30 35.35 26.56
C ASP A 443 14.40 36.22 27.12
N ALA A 444 14.61 36.17 28.44
CA ALA A 444 15.61 37.00 29.12
C ALA A 444 17.04 36.67 28.68
N ARG A 445 17.29 35.45 28.15
CA ARG A 445 18.59 35.04 27.60
C ARG A 445 18.93 35.78 26.30
N TYR A 446 17.91 36.32 25.62
CA TYR A 446 18.02 37.01 24.33
C TYR A 446 17.32 38.38 24.39
N PRO A 447 17.89 39.34 25.15
CA PRO A 447 17.26 40.64 25.32
C PRO A 447 17.12 41.38 23.98
N ASN A 448 16.00 42.09 23.82
CA ASN A 448 15.70 42.93 22.64
C ASN A 448 15.56 42.20 21.30
N ILE A 449 15.46 40.87 21.29
CA ILE A 449 15.14 40.11 20.08
C ILE A 449 13.62 40.14 19.84
N ASN A 450 13.20 40.39 18.59
CA ASN A 450 11.79 40.35 18.23
C ASN A 450 11.23 38.90 18.26
N PRO A 451 9.91 38.71 18.40
CA PRO A 451 9.32 37.37 18.48
C PRO A 451 9.67 36.44 17.32
N GLU A 452 9.85 36.97 16.11
CA GLU A 452 10.19 36.17 14.92
C GLU A 452 11.58 35.55 14.99
N LEU A 453 12.60 36.37 15.28
CA LEU A 453 13.98 35.89 15.42
C LEU A 453 14.15 35.04 16.68
N LEU A 454 13.38 35.34 17.73
CA LEU A 454 13.37 34.51 18.93
C LEU A 454 12.82 33.11 18.64
N LEU A 455 11.79 32.99 17.80
CA LEU A 455 11.27 31.69 17.37
C LEU A 455 12.32 30.88 16.59
N GLU A 456 13.15 31.53 15.78
CA GLU A 456 14.28 30.88 15.10
C GLU A 456 15.32 30.35 16.11
N LYS A 457 15.61 31.10 17.18
CA LYS A 457 16.50 30.66 18.25
C LYS A 457 15.93 29.49 19.05
N TRP A 458 14.66 29.57 19.40
CA TRP A 458 13.96 28.44 20.05
C TRP A 458 13.94 27.19 19.15
N SER A 459 13.81 27.35 17.83
CA SER A 459 13.90 26.24 16.88
C SER A 459 15.28 25.55 16.93
N GLU A 460 16.37 26.31 17.03
CA GLU A 460 17.73 25.78 17.21
C GLU A 460 17.85 24.97 18.50
N GLU A 461 17.53 25.58 19.64
CA GLU A 461 17.71 24.97 20.97
C GLU A 461 16.86 23.71 21.17
N VAL A 462 15.59 23.74 20.76
CA VAL A 462 14.69 22.59 20.94
C VAL A 462 15.13 21.43 20.07
N LEU A 463 15.57 21.69 18.83
CA LEU A 463 16.03 20.64 17.93
C LEU A 463 17.37 20.06 18.39
N GLU A 464 18.32 20.90 18.82
CA GLU A 464 19.61 20.47 19.36
C GLU A 464 19.42 19.59 20.59
N SER A 465 18.61 20.05 21.56
CA SER A 465 18.30 19.26 22.76
C SER A 465 17.64 17.92 22.43
N TYR A 466 16.76 17.87 21.42
CA TYR A 466 16.17 16.61 20.96
C TYR A 466 17.22 15.67 20.36
N VAL A 467 18.11 16.19 19.51
CA VAL A 467 19.18 15.39 18.87
C VAL A 467 20.16 14.86 19.92
N GLU A 468 20.55 15.68 20.90
CA GLU A 468 21.41 15.26 22.01
C GLU A 468 20.76 14.18 22.88
N SER A 469 19.45 14.27 23.10
CA SER A 469 18.69 13.31 23.91
C SER A 469 18.41 11.99 23.19
N ASN A 470 18.66 11.91 21.89
CA ASN A 470 18.46 10.72 21.05
C ASN A 470 19.78 10.39 20.34
N VAL A 471 20.60 9.56 20.97
CA VAL A 471 21.98 9.22 20.53
C VAL A 471 22.05 8.80 19.06
N ASP A 472 21.02 8.12 18.55
CA ASP A 472 20.87 7.71 17.16
C ASP A 472 20.98 8.84 16.12
N PHE A 473 20.62 10.07 16.51
CA PHE A 473 20.66 11.25 15.66
C PHE A 473 21.89 12.12 15.91
N THR A 474 22.69 11.83 16.94
CA THR A 474 23.92 12.57 17.20
C THR A 474 24.92 12.35 16.05
N LYS A 475 25.57 13.42 15.59
CA LYS A 475 26.63 13.30 14.59
C LYS A 475 27.81 12.55 15.24
N SER A 476 28.19 11.42 14.66
CA SER A 476 29.35 10.65 15.10
C SER A 476 30.62 11.52 15.09
N SER A 477 31.40 11.45 16.17
CA SER A 477 32.74 12.06 16.26
C SER A 477 33.62 11.61 15.08
N PRO A 478 34.54 12.46 14.55
CA PRO A 478 35.41 12.13 13.42
C PRO A 478 36.20 10.82 13.57
N CYS A 479 36.46 10.38 14.80
CA CYS A 479 37.16 9.13 15.09
C CYS A 479 36.32 7.87 14.79
N ALA A 480 34.99 7.95 14.84
CA ALA A 480 34.07 6.84 14.57
C ALA A 480 33.79 6.60 13.07
N VAL A 481 34.18 7.54 12.19
CA VAL A 481 33.97 7.45 10.74
C VAL A 481 34.88 6.38 10.12
N GLY A 482 36.10 6.21 10.65
CA GLY A 482 37.04 5.18 10.17
C GLY A 482 36.59 3.75 10.47
N THR A 483 36.02 3.51 11.65
CA THR A 483 35.45 2.21 12.04
C THR A 483 34.12 1.93 11.34
N ALA A 484 33.28 2.95 11.13
CA ALA A 484 32.04 2.82 10.38
C ALA A 484 32.27 2.47 8.90
N HIS A 485 33.30 3.06 8.25
CA HIS A 485 33.65 2.72 6.87
C HIS A 485 34.10 1.27 6.72
N ALA A 486 34.94 0.77 7.64
CA ALA A 486 35.37 -0.62 7.63
C ALA A 486 34.20 -1.59 7.86
N LEU A 487 33.25 -1.24 8.74
CA LEU A 487 32.02 -2.01 8.97
C LEU A 487 31.08 -2.01 7.76
N ASP A 488 30.99 -0.89 7.01
CA ASP A 488 30.17 -0.79 5.80
C ASP A 488 30.77 -1.62 4.65
N GLU A 489 32.10 -1.69 4.56
CA GLU A 489 32.82 -2.55 3.61
C GLU A 489 32.56 -4.04 3.90
N VAL A 490 32.63 -4.46 5.16
CA VAL A 490 32.29 -5.84 5.58
C VAL A 490 30.82 -6.16 5.34
N LYS A 491 29.89 -5.21 5.58
CA LYS A 491 28.46 -5.39 5.27
C LYS A 491 28.21 -5.57 3.78
N THR A 492 28.91 -4.81 2.94
CA THR A 492 28.79 -4.91 1.48
C THR A 492 29.27 -6.28 1.00
N MET A 493 30.39 -6.78 1.54
CA MET A 493 30.89 -8.13 1.25
C MET A 493 29.90 -9.23 1.67
N PHE A 494 29.22 -9.08 2.82
CA PHE A 494 28.24 -10.06 3.30
C PHE A 494 26.99 -10.10 2.40
N LEU A 495 26.47 -8.92 2.01
CA LEU A 495 25.35 -8.78 1.08
C LEU A 495 25.67 -9.38 -0.30
N GLU A 496 26.89 -9.20 -0.80
CA GLU A 496 27.35 -9.84 -2.05
C GLU A 496 27.43 -11.36 -1.91
N GLY A 497 27.82 -11.87 -0.74
CA GLY A 497 27.80 -13.29 -0.41
C GLY A 497 26.39 -13.89 -0.45
N GLU A 498 25.42 -13.26 0.20
CA GLU A 498 24.01 -13.71 0.19
C GLU A 498 23.40 -13.65 -1.22
N LEU A 499 23.75 -12.64 -2.01
CA LEU A 499 23.28 -12.51 -3.39
C LEU A 499 23.84 -13.63 -4.27
N LYS A 500 25.11 -14.00 -4.08
CA LYS A 500 25.73 -15.15 -4.75
C LYS A 500 25.06 -16.46 -4.33
N GLN A 501 24.79 -16.65 -3.04
CA GLN A 501 24.11 -17.84 -2.53
C GLN A 501 22.69 -17.98 -3.11
N THR A 502 21.94 -16.88 -3.15
CA THR A 502 20.60 -16.85 -3.75
C THR A 502 20.61 -17.19 -5.24
N ARG A 503 21.63 -16.72 -5.98
CA ARG A 503 21.82 -17.09 -7.40
C ARG A 503 22.10 -18.57 -7.58
N ILE A 504 22.92 -19.16 -6.71
CA ILE A 504 23.22 -20.59 -6.71
C ILE A 504 21.95 -21.41 -6.42
N ASP A 505 21.17 -21.02 -5.41
CA ASP A 505 19.94 -21.71 -5.04
C ASP A 505 18.87 -21.64 -6.14
N ASN A 506 18.76 -20.49 -6.82
CA ASN A 506 17.86 -20.33 -7.97
C ASN A 506 18.30 -21.14 -9.18
N ALA A 507 19.60 -21.22 -9.46
CA ALA A 507 20.16 -22.09 -10.50
C ALA A 507 19.87 -23.57 -10.19
N ARG A 508 20.03 -23.98 -8.91
CA ARG A 508 19.73 -25.34 -8.46
C ARG A 508 18.25 -25.69 -8.64
N LYS A 509 17.33 -24.80 -8.21
CA LYS A 509 15.89 -24.99 -8.41
C LYS A 509 15.50 -25.07 -9.88
N THR A 510 16.16 -24.28 -10.74
CA THR A 510 15.92 -24.32 -12.19
C THR A 510 16.35 -25.66 -12.78
N ALA A 511 17.50 -26.19 -12.36
CA ALA A 511 17.97 -27.51 -12.75
C ALA A 511 17.05 -28.64 -12.24
N GLU A 512 16.63 -28.58 -10.97
CA GLU A 512 15.68 -29.53 -10.38
C GLU A 512 14.34 -29.54 -11.14
N ASN A 513 13.82 -28.36 -11.49
CA ASN A 513 12.58 -28.23 -12.28
C ASN A 513 12.73 -28.76 -13.71
N SER A 514 13.90 -28.57 -14.33
CA SER A 514 14.18 -29.14 -15.66
C SER A 514 14.14 -30.66 -15.64
N VAL A 515 14.76 -31.28 -14.62
CA VAL A 515 14.76 -32.75 -14.44
C VAL A 515 13.35 -33.27 -14.18
N LEU A 516 12.56 -32.57 -13.36
CA LEU A 516 11.16 -32.93 -13.10
C LEU A 516 10.30 -32.83 -14.37
N SER A 517 10.49 -31.78 -15.17
CA SER A 517 9.78 -31.60 -16.44
C SER A 517 10.09 -32.72 -17.44
N GLU A 518 11.34 -33.14 -17.53
CA GLU A 518 11.76 -34.25 -18.40
C GLU A 518 11.14 -35.58 -17.93
N ARG A 519 11.12 -35.82 -16.61
CA ARG A 519 10.52 -37.03 -16.03
C ARG A 519 9.01 -37.07 -16.21
N LEU A 520 8.32 -35.92 -16.10
CA LEU A 520 6.90 -35.80 -16.41
C LEU A 520 6.61 -36.13 -17.88
N GLY A 521 7.39 -35.59 -18.81
CA GLY A 521 7.25 -35.91 -20.24
C GLY A 521 7.45 -37.40 -20.54
N HIS A 522 8.39 -38.06 -19.85
CA HIS A 522 8.58 -39.50 -19.99
C HIS A 522 7.38 -40.31 -19.48
N LEU A 523 6.82 -39.94 -18.32
CA LEU A 523 5.63 -40.57 -17.75
C LEU A 523 4.39 -40.38 -18.63
N GLU A 524 4.19 -39.19 -19.20
CA GLU A 524 3.09 -38.94 -20.15
C GLU A 524 3.21 -39.83 -21.40
N THR A 525 4.43 -40.03 -21.89
CA THR A 525 4.69 -40.89 -23.04
C THR A 525 4.38 -42.36 -22.72
N GLN A 526 4.81 -42.84 -21.54
CA GLN A 526 4.49 -44.20 -21.08
C GLN A 526 2.99 -44.41 -20.89
N LEU A 527 2.29 -43.42 -20.32
CA LEU A 527 0.85 -43.48 -20.11
C LEU A 527 0.09 -43.57 -21.45
N ARG A 528 0.51 -42.78 -22.46
CA ARG A 528 -0.07 -42.86 -23.81
C ARG A 528 0.16 -44.22 -24.45
N ALA A 529 1.38 -44.78 -24.33
CA ALA A 529 1.69 -46.10 -24.86
C ALA A 529 0.83 -47.20 -24.21
N SER A 530 0.70 -47.17 -22.87
CA SER A 530 -0.15 -48.09 -22.11
C SER A 530 -1.63 -47.96 -22.50
N HIS A 531 -2.13 -46.74 -22.70
CA HIS A 531 -3.51 -46.50 -23.14
C HIS A 531 -3.77 -47.08 -24.53
N ILE A 532 -2.82 -46.94 -25.47
CA ILE A 532 -2.90 -47.54 -26.81
C ILE A 532 -2.94 -49.07 -26.73
N GLU A 533 -2.10 -49.69 -25.89
CA GLU A 533 -2.14 -51.15 -25.68
C GLU A 533 -3.46 -51.61 -25.07
N HIS A 534 -3.99 -50.86 -24.10
CA HIS A 534 -5.27 -51.17 -23.49
C HIS A 534 -6.40 -51.16 -24.53
N LEU A 535 -6.44 -50.15 -25.40
CA LEU A 535 -7.40 -50.05 -26.50
C LEU A 535 -7.25 -51.20 -27.52
N LYS A 536 -6.01 -51.60 -27.86
CA LYS A 536 -5.75 -52.77 -28.72
C LYS A 536 -6.27 -54.06 -28.09
N THR A 537 -6.10 -54.22 -26.78
CA THR A 537 -6.54 -55.40 -26.02
C THR A 537 -8.06 -55.45 -25.90
N GLN A 538 -8.71 -54.32 -25.61
CA GLN A 538 -10.17 -54.21 -25.60
C GLN A 538 -10.78 -54.55 -26.97
N LYS A 539 -10.17 -54.09 -28.08
CA LYS A 539 -10.61 -54.45 -29.44
C LYS A 539 -10.48 -55.95 -29.71
N LYS A 540 -9.40 -56.59 -29.28
CA LYS A 540 -9.23 -58.06 -29.39
C LYS A 540 -10.26 -58.82 -28.56
N LEU A 541 -10.55 -58.37 -27.34
CA LEU A 541 -11.57 -58.97 -26.47
C LEU A 541 -13.00 -58.80 -27.04
N ALA A 542 -13.29 -57.67 -27.69
CA ALA A 542 -14.56 -57.46 -28.39
C ALA A 542 -14.73 -58.41 -29.59
N PHE A 543 -13.63 -58.76 -30.27
CA PHE A 543 -13.62 -59.69 -31.40
C PHE A 543 -13.83 -61.16 -30.98
N ILE A 544 -13.47 -61.51 -29.74
CA ILE A 544 -13.64 -62.87 -29.19
C ILE A 544 -15.07 -63.07 -28.63
N LYS A 545 -15.83 -62.01 -28.39
CA LYS A 545 -17.17 -62.05 -27.78
C LYS A 545 -18.35 -62.00 -28.76
N THR A 546 -18.12 -61.99 -30.07
CA THR A 546 -19.19 -62.09 -31.07
C THR A 546 -19.33 -63.54 -31.54
N PRO A 547 -20.44 -64.24 -31.20
CA PRO A 547 -20.80 -65.50 -31.85
C PRO A 547 -21.13 -65.25 -33.31
N ASP A 548 -20.80 -66.23 -34.15
CA ASP A 548 -21.07 -66.26 -35.58
C ASP A 548 -22.44 -65.70 -35.96
N HIS A 549 -22.44 -64.58 -36.70
CA HIS A 549 -23.40 -64.34 -37.76
C HIS A 549 -22.84 -63.33 -38.78
N ASP A 550 -22.99 -63.72 -40.04
CA ASP A 550 -22.96 -62.91 -41.26
C ASP A 550 -21.61 -62.45 -41.82
N ILE A 551 -20.94 -63.44 -42.41
CA ILE A 551 -20.00 -63.28 -43.53
C ILE A 551 -20.79 -62.82 -44.76
N ALA A 552 -21.03 -61.51 -44.91
CA ALA A 552 -21.45 -60.96 -46.21
C ALA A 552 -21.11 -59.48 -46.45
N ASP A 553 -20.92 -58.64 -45.42
CA ASP A 553 -20.91 -57.17 -45.64
C ASP A 553 -19.56 -56.44 -45.49
N LYS A 554 -18.44 -57.17 -45.41
CA LYS A 554 -17.11 -56.58 -45.13
C LYS A 554 -16.24 -56.30 -46.36
N LYS A 555 -16.83 -55.92 -47.50
CA LYS A 555 -16.06 -55.46 -48.68
C LYS A 555 -16.30 -54.00 -49.09
N ARG A 556 -17.05 -53.21 -48.31
CA ARG A 556 -17.42 -51.83 -48.66
C ARG A 556 -16.97 -50.71 -47.70
N LYS A 557 -16.13 -50.99 -46.70
CA LYS A 557 -15.68 -49.96 -45.72
C LYS A 557 -14.15 -49.80 -45.60
N ASN A 558 -13.39 -50.27 -46.59
CA ASN A 558 -11.93 -50.18 -46.59
C ASN A 558 -11.36 -49.04 -47.46
N GLU A 559 -12.18 -48.13 -47.99
CA GLU A 559 -11.71 -47.03 -48.86
C GLU A 559 -11.79 -45.62 -48.22
N ASP A 560 -12.40 -45.46 -47.04
CA ASP A 560 -12.60 -44.13 -46.43
C ASP A 560 -11.67 -43.80 -45.24
N PHE A 561 -10.61 -44.57 -44.98
CA PHE A 561 -9.74 -44.37 -43.81
C PHE A 561 -8.24 -44.12 -44.10
N GLU A 562 -7.88 -43.78 -45.33
CA GLU A 562 -6.49 -43.43 -45.71
C GLU A 562 -6.16 -41.91 -45.64
N ILE A 563 -6.95 -41.08 -44.95
CA ILE A 563 -6.73 -39.61 -44.89
C ILE A 563 -6.32 -39.09 -43.49
N LEU A 564 -5.90 -39.95 -42.55
CA LEU A 564 -5.55 -39.51 -41.19
C LEU A 564 -4.15 -39.91 -40.68
N ASP A 565 -3.20 -40.17 -41.58
CA ASP A 565 -1.81 -40.54 -41.21
C ASP A 565 -0.73 -39.53 -41.64
N SER A 566 -1.08 -38.28 -41.93
CA SER A 566 -0.13 -37.23 -42.34
C SER A 566 -0.02 -36.07 -41.35
N CYS A 567 0.41 -36.33 -40.11
CA CYS A 567 0.94 -35.30 -39.22
C CYS A 567 1.98 -35.89 -38.23
N ALA A 568 3.14 -36.26 -38.75
CA ALA A 568 4.34 -36.47 -37.93
C ALA A 568 5.10 -35.13 -37.80
N PRO A 569 5.54 -34.71 -36.60
CA PRO A 569 6.43 -33.57 -36.46
C PRO A 569 7.84 -33.94 -36.91
N SER A 570 8.42 -33.10 -37.77
CA SER A 570 9.82 -33.12 -38.15
C SER A 570 10.73 -33.06 -36.93
N SER A 571 11.71 -33.96 -36.89
CA SER A 571 12.82 -34.03 -35.95
C SER A 571 13.62 -32.71 -35.88
N PRO A 572 14.06 -32.28 -34.68
CA PRO A 572 14.96 -31.14 -34.55
C PRO A 572 16.35 -31.51 -35.07
N LYS A 573 16.91 -30.65 -35.92
CA LYS A 573 18.28 -30.75 -36.42
C LYS A 573 19.26 -30.79 -35.25
N ARG A 574 20.07 -31.84 -35.24
CA ARG A 574 21.26 -32.03 -34.40
C ARG A 574 22.31 -30.98 -34.82
N LEU A 575 22.50 -29.94 -34.02
CA LEU A 575 23.67 -29.06 -34.15
C LEU A 575 24.85 -29.74 -33.44
N HIS A 576 25.83 -30.14 -34.24
CA HIS A 576 27.12 -30.63 -33.76
C HIS A 576 27.86 -29.49 -33.05
N PHE A 577 28.13 -29.66 -31.76
CA PHE A 577 29.11 -28.89 -31.01
C PHE A 577 30.48 -29.56 -31.23
N SER A 578 31.22 -29.05 -32.20
CA SER A 578 32.67 -29.21 -32.31
C SER A 578 33.19 -28.00 -33.05
N ASP A 579 33.59 -26.97 -32.31
CA ASP A 579 34.95 -26.43 -32.41
C ASP A 579 35.14 -25.29 -31.41
N MET A 580 36.06 -25.55 -30.49
CA MET A 580 36.72 -24.54 -29.68
C MET A 580 37.63 -23.71 -30.58
N SER A 581 37.56 -22.39 -30.46
CA SER A 581 38.72 -21.53 -30.62
C SER A 581 38.77 -20.62 -29.41
N MET A 582 39.80 -20.88 -28.60
CA MET A 582 40.36 -19.94 -27.64
C MET A 582 40.75 -18.67 -28.36
N ASP A 583 40.37 -17.51 -27.81
CA ASP A 583 41.34 -16.47 -27.45
C ASP A 583 40.66 -15.24 -26.82
N VAL A 584 41.45 -14.54 -26.01
CA VAL A 584 41.22 -13.22 -25.40
C VAL A 584 40.50 -13.22 -24.04
N LEU A 585 41.20 -13.80 -23.07
CA LEU A 585 41.11 -13.41 -21.65
C LEU A 585 42.52 -13.04 -21.18
N ALA A 586 42.96 -11.83 -21.51
CA ALA A 586 44.18 -11.23 -20.96
C ALA A 586 44.07 -9.70 -21.01
N ALA A 587 43.78 -9.08 -19.87
CA ALA A 587 44.32 -7.79 -19.46
C ALA A 587 43.64 -7.29 -18.16
N PHE A 588 44.05 -7.85 -17.03
CA PHE A 588 44.13 -7.10 -15.79
C PHE A 588 45.62 -6.90 -15.52
N THR A 589 46.11 -5.66 -15.56
CA THR A 589 47.18 -5.11 -14.71
C THR A 589 47.41 -3.64 -15.04
N SER A 590 47.22 -2.75 -14.06
CA SER A 590 47.75 -1.37 -14.02
C SER A 590 49.30 -1.38 -13.94
N PRO A 591 50.03 -0.27 -14.18
CA PRO A 591 50.17 0.80 -13.16
C PRO A 591 50.43 2.27 -13.66
N SER A 592 50.20 3.20 -12.71
CA SER A 592 50.73 4.57 -12.49
C SER A 592 51.71 5.25 -13.46
N HIS A 593 51.51 6.56 -13.77
CA HIS A 593 52.22 7.71 -13.15
C HIS A 593 51.96 9.09 -13.82
N THR A 594 51.94 10.13 -12.97
CA THR A 594 52.38 11.54 -13.14
C THR A 594 51.54 12.62 -13.88
N HIS A 595 51.26 13.67 -13.09
CA HIS A 595 50.86 15.08 -13.31
C HIS A 595 51.66 15.87 -14.41
N PRO A 596 51.41 17.18 -14.75
CA PRO A 596 50.61 18.23 -14.06
C PRO A 596 49.80 19.29 -14.92
N LEU A 597 49.06 20.14 -14.19
CA LEU A 597 48.76 21.59 -14.40
C LEU A 597 47.98 22.11 -15.63
N ALA A 598 46.80 22.71 -15.40
CA ALA A 598 46.52 24.15 -15.64
C ALA A 598 45.06 24.56 -15.30
N LEU A 599 44.91 25.63 -14.52
CA LEU A 599 43.77 26.57 -14.42
C LEU A 599 44.16 27.85 -15.23
N PRO A 600 43.34 28.91 -15.37
CA PRO A 600 41.88 29.07 -15.40
C PRO A 600 41.41 29.93 -16.61
N THR A 601 40.10 30.18 -16.78
CA THR A 601 39.57 31.48 -17.28
C THR A 601 38.04 31.59 -17.09
N THR A 602 37.62 32.62 -16.35
CA THR A 602 36.29 33.26 -16.33
C THR A 602 36.21 34.33 -17.45
N PRO A 603 35.17 35.19 -17.57
CA PRO A 603 33.71 35.00 -17.62
C PRO A 603 33.10 35.61 -18.91
N GLN A 604 31.83 35.32 -19.25
CA GLN A 604 31.03 36.27 -20.06
C GLN A 604 29.65 36.53 -19.46
N GLN A 605 29.44 37.81 -19.17
CA GLN A 605 28.17 38.47 -18.88
C GLN A 605 27.31 38.52 -20.15
N THR A 606 26.00 38.32 -20.03
CA THR A 606 25.04 39.02 -20.89
C THR A 606 23.78 39.44 -20.12
N ALA A 607 23.65 40.76 -20.09
CA ALA A 607 22.52 41.66 -19.90
C ALA A 607 21.07 41.11 -19.78
N LYS A 608 20.42 41.57 -18.70
CA LYS A 608 19.20 42.41 -18.67
C LYS A 608 18.19 42.28 -19.83
N ARG A 609 16.95 41.92 -19.48
CA ARG A 609 15.76 42.67 -19.94
C ARG A 609 14.68 42.72 -18.86
N SER A 610 14.45 43.94 -18.39
CA SER A 610 13.35 44.35 -17.53
C SER A 610 12.08 44.48 -18.37
N ILE A 611 10.95 43.98 -17.88
CA ILE A 611 9.62 44.44 -18.29
C ILE A 611 8.84 44.77 -17.03
N THR A 612 8.75 46.06 -16.79
CA THR A 612 7.81 46.73 -15.89
C THR A 612 6.41 46.64 -16.48
N THR A 613 5.39 46.30 -15.69
CA THR A 613 4.03 46.76 -15.97
C THR A 613 3.30 47.08 -14.68
N SER A 614 2.78 48.29 -14.68
CA SER A 614 2.20 49.04 -13.59
C SER A 614 0.71 48.77 -13.38
N ILE A 615 0.37 48.74 -12.10
CA ILE A 615 -0.86 49.08 -11.38
C ILE A 615 -1.91 49.91 -12.15
N SER A 616 -3.18 49.48 -12.07
CA SER A 616 -4.38 50.32 -11.86
C SER A 616 -5.42 49.44 -11.12
N SER A 617 -5.81 49.72 -9.87
CA SER A 617 -6.73 50.73 -9.33
C SER A 617 -8.18 50.67 -9.85
N GLY A 618 -9.10 50.24 -8.95
CA GLY A 618 -10.36 50.97 -8.75
C GLY A 618 -11.69 50.19 -8.83
N LYS A 619 -12.47 50.33 -7.73
CA LYS A 619 -13.95 50.34 -7.62
C LYS A 619 -14.69 48.98 -7.72
N LYS A 620 -15.84 48.74 -7.08
CA LYS A 620 -16.60 49.27 -5.91
C LYS A 620 -17.76 48.27 -5.66
N LEU A 621 -18.39 48.42 -4.50
CA LEU A 621 -19.56 47.70 -3.96
C LEU A 621 -20.67 47.31 -4.95
N GLY A 622 -21.35 46.19 -4.64
CA GLY A 622 -22.68 45.84 -5.13
C GLY A 622 -23.36 44.85 -4.19
N ASP A 623 -24.43 45.31 -3.54
CA ASP A 623 -25.29 44.63 -2.58
C ASP A 623 -26.30 43.67 -3.24
N ALA A 624 -26.99 42.91 -2.38
CA ALA A 624 -28.29 42.23 -2.57
C ALA A 624 -28.35 40.82 -3.18
N GLY A 625 -29.13 39.95 -2.51
CA GLY A 625 -29.73 38.79 -3.16
C GLY A 625 -30.05 37.58 -2.28
N VAL A 626 -30.83 37.75 -1.21
CA VAL A 626 -31.49 36.64 -0.51
C VAL A 626 -32.46 35.95 -1.47
N THR A 627 -32.41 34.62 -1.60
CA THR A 627 -33.52 33.85 -2.17
C THR A 627 -33.71 32.56 -1.38
N VAL A 628 -34.79 32.57 -0.60
CA VAL A 628 -35.40 31.40 0.04
C VAL A 628 -36.12 30.61 -1.07
N ARG A 629 -35.87 29.29 -1.16
CA ARG A 629 -36.80 28.37 -1.82
C ARG A 629 -37.18 27.25 -0.85
N VAL A 630 -38.42 27.33 -0.41
CA VAL A 630 -39.19 26.25 0.17
C VAL A 630 -39.74 25.41 -0.98
N ARG A 631 -39.32 24.15 -1.05
CA ARG A 631 -40.16 22.96 -1.28
C ARG A 631 -39.33 21.70 -1.10
#